data_AF-A0A2W2H6L9-F1
#
_entry.id   AF-A0A2W2H6L9-F1
#
_cell.length_a   1.000
_cell.length_b   1.000
_cell.length_c   1.000
_cell.angle_alpha   90.00
_cell.angle_beta   90.00
_cell.angle_gamma   90.00
#
_symmetry.space_group_name_H-M   'P 1'
#
loop_
_entity.id
_entity.type
_entity.pdbx_description
1 polymer ?
#
loop_
_entity_poly.entity_id
_entity_poly.type
_entity_poly.pdbx_seq_one_letter_code
_entity_poly.pdbx_strand_id
1 'polypeptide(L)'
;MSVSAREGSEIEVFHLLAWRWNITAAKGFAAGRTPNGALAPAGWAGLLSLITIDPDHAGNVDLSEPVIAVPVPDAGGPLVIDGWHRIYKALTTGTVRLPAILLTAEEERICRIHGGEKGYGWR
;
A
#
# COMPACT_ATOMS: atom_id res chain seq x y z
N MET A 1 -4.65 34.61 24.27
CA MET A 1 -3.74 33.44 24.15
C MET A 1 -4.35 32.53 23.11
N SER A 2 -3.71 32.44 21.94
CA SER A 2 -4.23 31.72 20.78
C SER A 2 -4.20 30.22 21.04
N VAL A 3 -5.33 29.56 20.79
CA VAL A 3 -5.39 28.10 20.68
C VAL A 3 -4.67 27.73 19.39
N SER A 4 -3.49 27.12 19.54
CA SER A 4 -2.73 26.56 18.43
C SER A 4 -3.44 25.27 18.00
N ALA A 5 -4.13 25.32 16.86
CA ALA A 5 -4.51 24.11 16.15
C ALA A 5 -3.24 23.40 15.70
N ARG A 6 -2.84 22.34 16.42
CA ARG A 6 -1.94 21.32 15.89
C ARG A 6 -2.80 20.14 15.46
N GLU A 7 -3.31 20.21 14.24
CA GLU A 7 -3.90 19.07 13.55
C GLU A 7 -3.34 19.02 12.14
N GLY A 8 -2.01 18.90 12.06
CA GLY A 8 -1.36 18.39 10.86
C GLY A 8 -1.46 16.88 10.94
N SER A 9 -2.47 16.28 10.30
CA SER A 9 -2.50 14.84 10.11
C SER A 9 -1.20 14.44 9.39
N GLU A 10 -0.35 13.65 10.04
CA GLU A 10 0.86 13.15 9.41
C GLU A 10 0.44 12.34 8.17
N ILE A 11 0.93 12.76 7.01
CA ILE A 11 0.69 12.06 5.75
C ILE A 11 1.55 10.80 5.78
N GLU A 12 0.90 9.64 5.80
CA GLU A 12 1.56 8.37 5.63
C GLU A 12 1.94 8.22 4.15
N VAL A 13 3.20 7.89 3.88
CA VAL A 13 3.74 7.78 2.52
C VAL A 13 4.40 6.42 2.34
N PHE A 14 4.04 5.72 1.27
CA PHE A 14 4.75 4.54 0.82
C PHE A 14 5.76 4.93 -0.25
N HIS A 15 6.98 4.45 -0.10
CA HIS A 15 8.07 4.69 -1.04
C HIS A 15 8.66 3.34 -1.44
N LEU A 16 8.66 3.07 -2.75
CA LEU A 16 9.36 1.93 -3.33
C LEU A 16 10.16 2.41 -4.55
N LEU A 17 11.48 2.26 -4.49
CA LEU A 17 12.41 2.69 -5.55
C LEU A 17 12.21 4.17 -5.94
N ALA A 18 11.82 4.46 -7.18
CA ALA A 18 11.58 5.82 -7.68
C ALA A 18 10.13 6.30 -7.45
N TRP A 19 9.28 5.48 -6.84
CA TRP A 19 7.84 5.76 -6.73
C TRP A 19 7.42 6.08 -5.30
N ARG A 20 6.46 7.01 -5.17
CA ARG A 20 5.92 7.45 -3.88
C ARG A 20 4.41 7.67 -3.97
N TRP A 21 3.67 7.16 -2.98
CA TRP A 21 2.21 7.30 -2.87
C TRP A 21 1.80 7.79 -1.49
N ASN A 22 0.75 8.61 -1.44
CA ASN A 22 0.07 9.06 -0.23
C ASN A 22 -0.90 7.96 0.25
N ILE A 23 -0.53 7.29 1.34
CA ILE A 23 -1.31 6.21 1.94
C ILE A 23 -2.53 6.72 2.70
N THR A 24 -2.43 7.90 3.33
CA THR A 24 -3.59 8.54 3.97
C THR A 24 -4.72 8.77 2.94
N ALA A 25 -4.39 9.25 1.75
CA ALA A 25 -5.36 9.40 0.65
C ALA A 25 -5.89 8.04 0.15
N ALA A 26 -5.01 7.05 -0.01
CA ALA A 26 -5.39 5.70 -0.44
C ALA A 26 -6.38 5.03 0.54
N LYS A 27 -6.12 5.16 1.84
CA LYS A 27 -7.02 4.71 2.92
C LYS A 27 -8.36 5.45 2.86
N GLY A 28 -8.35 6.74 2.54
CA GLY A 28 -9.57 7.53 2.29
C GLY A 28 -10.44 6.96 1.16
N PHE A 29 -9.84 6.59 0.02
CA PHE A 29 -10.57 5.94 -1.07
C PHE A 29 -11.03 4.52 -0.73
N ALA A 30 -10.26 3.79 0.07
CA ALA A 30 -10.57 2.42 0.48
C ALA A 30 -11.64 2.35 1.58
N ALA A 31 -11.85 3.42 2.34
CA ALA A 31 -12.74 3.44 3.49
C ALA A 31 -14.17 3.02 3.14
N GLY A 32 -14.71 2.04 3.87
CA GLY A 32 -16.06 1.51 3.67
C GLY A 32 -16.27 0.64 2.42
N ARG A 33 -15.24 0.44 1.58
CA ARG A 33 -15.34 -0.44 0.41
C ARG A 33 -15.28 -1.90 0.84
N THR A 34 -16.11 -2.71 0.19
CA THR A 34 -15.97 -4.16 0.22
C THR A 34 -14.72 -4.56 -0.59
N PRO A 35 -13.89 -5.49 -0.11
CA PRO A 35 -12.75 -5.98 -0.89
C PRO A 35 -13.19 -6.49 -2.25
N ASN A 36 -12.52 -6.04 -3.32
CA ASN A 36 -12.83 -6.39 -4.71
C ASN A 36 -11.78 -7.33 -5.33
N GLY A 37 -10.86 -7.84 -4.51
CA GLY A 37 -9.85 -8.80 -4.93
C GLY A 37 -9.31 -9.63 -3.77
N ALA A 38 -8.45 -10.58 -4.12
CA ALA A 38 -7.67 -11.35 -3.16
C ALA A 38 -6.20 -11.34 -3.57
N LEU A 39 -5.32 -11.22 -2.59
CA LEU A 39 -3.88 -11.23 -2.78
C LEU A 39 -3.30 -12.52 -2.20
N ALA A 40 -2.45 -13.21 -2.96
CA ALA A 40 -1.68 -14.35 -2.49
C ALA A 40 -0.35 -13.85 -1.89
N PRO A 41 -0.12 -13.93 -0.56
CA PRO A 41 1.07 -13.34 0.07
C PRO A 41 2.39 -13.89 -0.47
N ALA A 42 2.40 -15.16 -0.90
CA ALA A 42 3.58 -15.80 -1.49
C ALA A 42 4.14 -15.04 -2.70
N GLY A 43 3.29 -14.40 -3.51
CA GLY A 43 3.72 -13.59 -4.65
C GLY A 43 4.47 -12.30 -4.28
N TRP A 44 4.42 -11.91 -3.00
CA TRP A 44 4.98 -10.66 -2.47
C TRP A 44 6.19 -10.88 -1.56
N ALA A 45 6.51 -12.14 -1.25
CA ALA A 45 7.58 -12.49 -0.32
C ALA A 45 8.95 -11.91 -0.73
N GLY A 46 9.25 -11.90 -2.03
CA GLY A 46 10.52 -11.35 -2.55
C GLY A 46 10.68 -9.84 -2.36
N LEU A 47 9.58 -9.09 -2.18
CA LEU A 47 9.63 -7.64 -1.96
C LEU A 47 9.80 -7.28 -0.47
N LEU A 48 9.56 -8.20 0.46
CA LEU A 48 9.66 -7.91 1.90
C LEU A 48 11.06 -7.45 2.33
N SER A 49 12.12 -7.85 1.64
CA SER A 49 13.47 -7.36 1.93
C SER A 49 13.67 -5.87 1.62
N LEU A 50 12.75 -5.26 0.87
CA LEU A 50 12.75 -3.83 0.52
C LEU A 50 11.81 -3.02 1.45
N ILE A 51 11.08 -3.68 2.33
CA ILE A 51 10.08 -3.06 3.19
C ILE A 51 10.52 -3.13 4.64
N THR A 52 10.45 -2.01 5.35
CA THR A 52 10.62 -1.99 6.80
C THR A 52 9.40 -2.63 7.45
N ILE A 53 9.62 -3.76 8.13
CA ILE A 53 8.60 -4.46 8.91
C ILE A 53 8.95 -4.32 10.39
N ASP A 54 8.00 -3.84 11.17
CA ASP A 54 8.00 -3.98 12.63
C ASP A 54 7.34 -5.33 12.99
N PRO A 55 8.08 -6.31 13.51
CA PRO A 55 7.53 -7.62 13.85
C PRO A 55 6.49 -7.59 14.97
N ASP A 56 6.62 -6.69 15.95
CA ASP A 56 5.69 -6.56 17.06
C ASP A 56 4.37 -5.96 16.57
N HIS A 57 4.44 -4.93 15.73
CA HIS A 57 3.26 -4.40 15.05
C HIS A 57 2.62 -5.47 14.14
N ALA A 58 3.43 -6.16 13.34
CA ALA A 58 2.94 -7.22 12.47
C ALA A 58 2.30 -8.38 13.24
N GLY A 59 2.72 -8.68 14.47
CA GLY A 59 2.03 -9.68 15.31
C GLY A 59 0.58 -9.31 15.61
N ASN A 60 0.29 -8.02 15.70
CA ASN A 60 -0.99 -7.48 16.18
C ASN A 60 -1.98 -7.07 15.08
N VAL A 61 -1.57 -6.97 13.82
CA VAL A 61 -2.48 -6.59 12.71
C VAL A 61 -3.57 -7.63 12.46
N ASP A 62 -4.77 -7.19 12.10
CA ASP A 62 -5.87 -8.07 11.68
C ASP A 62 -5.69 -8.47 10.20
N LEU A 63 -5.76 -9.77 9.91
CA LEU A 63 -5.66 -10.30 8.54
C LEU A 63 -7.00 -10.22 7.78
N SER A 64 -8.10 -9.91 8.46
CA SER A 64 -9.40 -9.64 7.84
C SER A 64 -9.46 -8.25 7.19
N GLU A 65 -8.60 -7.32 7.62
CA GLU A 65 -8.46 -6.01 7.00
C GLU A 65 -7.81 -6.12 5.61
N PRO A 66 -8.37 -5.44 4.60
CA PRO A 66 -7.83 -5.51 3.26
C PRO A 66 -6.44 -4.87 3.15
N VAL A 67 -5.60 -5.46 2.31
CA VAL A 67 -4.43 -4.76 1.75
C VAL A 67 -4.89 -3.80 0.65
N ILE A 68 -4.16 -2.70 0.43
CA ILE A 68 -4.48 -1.74 -0.62
C ILE A 68 -3.44 -1.87 -1.73
N ALA A 69 -3.93 -2.08 -2.95
CA ALA A 69 -3.11 -2.14 -4.15
C ALA A 69 -3.54 -1.11 -5.19
N VAL A 70 -2.59 -0.69 -6.02
CA VAL A 70 -2.81 0.28 -7.10
C VAL A 70 -2.35 -0.29 -8.44
N PRO A 71 -3.02 0.04 -9.56
CA PRO A 71 -2.55 -0.33 -10.88
C PRO A 71 -1.33 0.52 -11.25
N VAL A 72 -0.15 -0.10 -11.39
CA VAL A 72 1.05 0.60 -11.86
C VAL A 72 1.20 0.35 -13.37
N PRO A 73 1.28 1.40 -14.20
CA PRO A 73 1.55 1.25 -15.63
C PRO A 73 2.84 0.45 -15.88
N ASP A 74 2.84 -0.42 -16.89
CA ASP A 74 4.00 -1.18 -17.35
C ASP A 74 4.66 -2.14 -16.32
N ALA A 75 4.08 -2.30 -15.12
CA ALA A 75 4.63 -3.14 -14.04
C ALA A 75 4.17 -4.61 -14.09
N GLY A 76 3.37 -5.00 -15.09
CA GLY A 76 2.87 -6.38 -15.23
C GLY A 76 1.80 -6.80 -14.21
N GLY A 77 1.38 -5.91 -13.31
CA GLY A 77 0.36 -6.17 -12.29
C GLY A 77 0.19 -5.02 -11.30
N PRO A 78 -0.80 -5.10 -10.39
CA PRO A 78 -1.01 -4.10 -9.35
C PRO A 78 0.09 -4.15 -8.28
N LEU A 79 0.47 -2.99 -7.74
CA LEU A 79 1.44 -2.83 -6.66
C LEU A 79 0.74 -2.67 -5.31
N VAL A 80 1.12 -3.43 -4.28
CA VAL A 80 0.67 -3.17 -2.91
C VAL A 80 1.36 -1.94 -2.35
N ILE A 81 0.57 -1.00 -1.85
CA ILE A 81 1.06 0.24 -1.23
C ILE A 81 0.74 0.33 0.26
N ASP A 82 -0.24 -0.43 0.76
CA ASP A 82 -0.55 -0.56 2.20
C ASP A 82 -0.86 -2.01 2.57
N GLY A 83 -0.47 -2.42 3.78
CA GLY A 83 -0.73 -3.76 4.32
C GLY A 83 0.47 -4.71 4.32
N TRP A 84 1.69 -4.21 4.20
CA TRP A 84 2.91 -5.03 4.22
C TRP A 84 3.12 -5.81 5.53
N HIS A 85 2.75 -5.24 6.68
CA HIS A 85 2.73 -5.97 7.95
C HIS A 85 1.72 -7.14 7.93
N ARG A 86 0.55 -6.97 7.27
CA ARG A 86 -0.43 -8.05 7.08
C ARG A 86 0.12 -9.14 6.15
N ILE A 87 0.82 -8.76 5.08
CA ILE A 87 1.52 -9.72 4.20
C ILE A 87 2.57 -10.51 4.98
N TYR A 88 3.39 -9.84 5.79
CA TYR A 88 4.39 -10.49 6.63
C TYR A 88 3.74 -11.48 7.60
N LYS A 89 2.73 -11.04 8.38
CA LYS A 89 1.99 -11.91 9.30
C LYS A 89 1.35 -13.10 8.57
N ALA A 90 0.76 -12.87 7.40
CA ALA A 90 0.15 -13.94 6.60
C ALA A 90 1.17 -15.00 6.18
N LEU A 91 2.37 -14.58 5.75
CA LEU A 91 3.45 -15.51 5.41
C LEU A 91 3.95 -16.30 6.62
N THR A 92 4.12 -15.67 7.78
CA THR A 92 4.63 -16.35 8.99
C THR A 92 3.59 -17.27 9.63
N THR A 93 2.30 -17.00 9.43
CA THR A 93 1.18 -17.81 9.97
C THR A 93 0.59 -18.80 8.97
N GLY A 94 1.07 -18.82 7.71
CA GLY A 94 0.59 -19.73 6.67
C GLY A 94 -0.75 -19.33 6.04
N THR A 95 -1.19 -18.08 6.18
CA THR A 95 -2.40 -17.56 5.52
C THR A 95 -2.14 -17.35 4.02
N VAL A 96 -2.87 -18.08 3.18
CA VAL A 96 -2.61 -18.13 1.73
C VAL A 96 -3.32 -17.04 0.91
N ARG A 97 -4.29 -16.34 1.50
CA ARG A 97 -5.04 -15.26 0.85
C ARG A 97 -5.35 -14.15 1.82
N LEU A 98 -5.18 -12.91 1.36
CA LEU A 98 -5.62 -11.70 2.04
C LEU A 98 -6.69 -10.99 1.21
N PRO A 99 -7.73 -10.40 1.84
CA PRO A 99 -8.63 -9.51 1.14
C PRO A 99 -7.84 -8.32 0.59
N ALA A 100 -8.19 -7.87 -0.61
CA ALA A 100 -7.52 -6.75 -1.25
C ALA A 100 -8.55 -5.75 -1.79
N ILE A 101 -8.21 -4.48 -1.66
CA ILE A 101 -8.87 -3.38 -2.37
C ILE A 101 -7.89 -2.92 -3.45
N LEU A 102 -8.29 -3.12 -4.71
CA LEU A 102 -7.65 -2.51 -5.86
C LEU A 102 -8.29 -1.14 -6.10
N LEU A 103 -7.47 -0.10 -5.97
CA LEU A 103 -7.85 1.24 -6.38
C LEU A 103 -7.90 1.34 -7.90
N THR A 104 -8.69 2.27 -8.42
CA THR A 104 -8.74 2.58 -9.85
C THR A 104 -7.47 3.32 -10.29
N ALA A 105 -7.25 3.39 -11.60
CA ALA A 105 -6.14 4.17 -12.15
C ALA A 105 -6.27 5.69 -11.90
N GLU A 106 -7.49 6.18 -11.69
CA GLU A 106 -7.72 7.58 -11.32
C GLU A 106 -7.37 7.82 -9.84
N GLU A 107 -7.83 6.94 -8.95
CA GLU A 107 -7.49 6.97 -7.52
C GLU A 107 -5.98 6.85 -7.31
N GLU A 108 -5.31 5.93 -8.01
CA GLU A 108 -3.84 5.81 -8.00
C GLU A 108 -3.17 7.13 -8.35
N ARG A 109 -3.61 7.79 -9.44
CA ARG A 109 -3.00 9.04 -9.91
C ARG A 109 -3.14 10.15 -8.89
N ILE A 110 -4.27 10.20 -8.17
CA ILE A 110 -4.51 11.16 -7.09
C ILE A 110 -3.61 10.84 -5.89
N CYS A 111 -3.42 9.57 -5.56
CA CYS A 111 -2.54 9.16 -4.46
C CYS A 111 -1.05 9.31 -4.81
N ARG A 112 -0.66 9.24 -6.08
CA ARG A 112 0.75 9.25 -6.49
C ARG A 112 1.38 10.62 -6.29
N ILE A 113 2.40 10.67 -5.43
CA ILE A 113 3.20 11.85 -5.16
C ILE A 113 4.31 11.98 -6.21
N HIS A 114 4.97 10.87 -6.56
CA HIS A 114 6.09 10.84 -7.50
C HIS A 114 6.26 9.46 -8.15
N GLY A 115 6.85 9.41 -9.34
CA GLY A 115 7.09 8.17 -10.11
C GLY A 115 6.21 8.04 -11.35
N GLY A 116 6.63 7.20 -12.30
CA GLY A 116 5.92 7.00 -13.58
C GLY A 116 6.19 8.05 -14.65
N GLU A 117 7.01 9.07 -14.35
CA GLU A 117 7.56 9.96 -15.35
C GLU A 117 8.57 9.20 -16.20
N LYS A 118 8.35 9.15 -17.52
CA LYS A 118 9.32 8.62 -18.46
C LYS A 118 10.44 9.64 -18.59
N GLY A 119 11.61 9.34 -18.02
CA GLY A 119 12.80 10.16 -18.20
C GLY A 119 13.21 10.26 -19.67
N TYR A 120 14.01 11.27 -20.01
CA TYR A 120 14.62 11.38 -21.34
C TYR A 120 15.39 10.09 -21.66
N GLY A 121 14.99 9.38 -22.72
CA GLY A 121 15.63 8.14 -23.18
C GLY A 121 14.80 6.85 -23.01
N TRP A 122 13.60 6.92 -22.41
CA TRP A 122 12.67 5.79 -22.42
C TRP A 122 12.10 5.60 -23.83
N ARG A 123 12.41 4.46 -24.47
CA ARG A 123 11.86 4.02 -25.77
C ARG A 123 10.81 2.94 -25.58
#